data_AF-A0A7J3C9D8-F1
#
_entry.id   AF-A0A7J3C9D8-F1
#
_cell.length_a   1.000
_cell.length_b   1.000
_cell.length_c   1.000
_cell.angle_alpha   90.00
_cell.angle_beta   90.00
_cell.angle_gamma   90.00
#
_symmetry.space_group_name_H-M   'P 1'
#
loop_
_entity.id
_entity.type
_entity.pdbx_description
1 polymer ?
#
loop_
_entity_poly.entity_id
_entity_poly.type
_entity_poly.pdbx_seq_one_letter_code
_entity_poly.pdbx_strand_id
1 'polypeptide(L)'
;MLSKKVIVTNISSYYDQETRSRGREIDLEEYEASKENTPQSLNIGPDFVGEIMKGITQTMGFQTRPTQKLVLRLTDEEYESLGIKFEVNDIYSLTFNEGKVEFKRESI
;
A
#
# COMPACT_ATOMS: atom_id res chain seq x y z
N MET A 1 -6.34 -1.39 -20.27
CA MET A 1 -6.90 -1.25 -18.90
C MET A 1 -5.85 -1.70 -17.91
N LEU A 2 -5.33 -0.78 -17.09
CA LEU A 2 -4.39 -1.09 -16.02
C LEU A 2 -5.16 -1.14 -14.71
N SER A 3 -5.06 -2.22 -13.95
CA SER A 3 -5.67 -2.34 -12.63
C SER A 3 -4.62 -2.74 -11.60
N LYS A 4 -4.62 -2.08 -10.44
CA LYS A 4 -3.69 -2.30 -9.33
C LYS A 4 -4.45 -2.34 -8.02
N LYS A 5 -4.02 -3.21 -7.11
CA LYS A 5 -4.52 -3.21 -5.73
C LYS A 5 -3.71 -2.23 -4.92
N VAL A 6 -4.39 -1.43 -4.11
CA VAL A 6 -3.78 -0.48 -3.19
C VAL A 6 -4.33 -0.67 -1.78
N ILE A 7 -3.50 -0.42 -0.78
CA ILE A 7 -3.84 -0.51 0.63
C ILE A 7 -3.77 0.87 1.27
N VAL A 8 -4.73 1.19 2.13
CA VAL A 8 -4.69 2.42 2.94
C VAL A 8 -3.66 2.25 4.06
N THR A 9 -2.59 3.04 4.04
CA THR A 9 -1.53 2.95 5.05
C THR A 9 -1.64 4.03 6.12
N ASN A 10 -2.20 5.18 5.78
CA ASN A 10 -2.36 6.30 6.69
C ASN A 10 -3.59 7.14 6.34
N ILE A 11 -4.23 7.70 7.38
CA ILE A 11 -5.33 8.67 7.26
C ILE A 11 -5.02 9.79 8.24
N SER A 12 -4.81 11.00 7.73
CA SER A 12 -4.50 12.17 8.56
C SER A 12 -5.47 13.31 8.29
N SER A 13 -5.68 14.19 9.26
CA SER A 13 -6.44 15.42 9.05
C SER A 13 -5.50 16.56 8.67
N TYR A 14 -5.88 17.39 7.71
CA TYR A 14 -5.19 18.65 7.41
C TYR A 14 -6.11 19.85 7.65
N TYR A 15 -5.49 21.01 7.83
CA TYR A 15 -6.17 22.29 7.84
C TYR A 15 -5.49 23.21 6.82
N ASP A 16 -6.25 23.65 5.82
CA ASP A 16 -5.79 24.57 4.80
C ASP A 16 -5.94 26.01 5.30
N GLN A 17 -4.83 26.74 5.37
CA GLN A 17 -4.80 28.12 5.85
C GLN A 17 -5.38 29.12 4.83
N GLU A 18 -5.28 28.80 3.54
CA GLU A 18 -5.72 29.69 2.46
C GLU A 18 -7.24 29.64 2.33
N THR A 19 -7.79 28.43 2.24
CA THR A 19 -9.24 28.23 2.09
C THR A 19 -9.99 28.21 3.43
N ARG A 20 -9.25 28.14 4.55
CA ARG A 20 -9.79 27.93 5.92
C ARG A 20 -10.63 26.66 6.04
N SER A 21 -10.32 25.65 5.22
CA SER A 21 -11.06 24.39 5.18
C SER A 21 -10.30 23.29 5.91
N ARG A 22 -11.05 22.39 6.53
CA ARG A 22 -10.52 21.12 7.05
C ARG A 22 -10.71 20.02 6.01
N GLY A 23 -9.87 19.00 6.11
CA GLY A 23 -9.98 17.83 5.27
C GLY A 23 -9.15 16.67 5.77
N ARG A 24 -9.11 15.63 4.95
CA ARG A 24 -8.40 14.39 5.22
C ARG A 24 -7.46 14.07 4.06
N GLU A 25 -6.31 13.53 4.42
CA GLU A 25 -5.34 12.96 3.51
C GLU A 25 -5.29 11.45 3.72
N ILE A 26 -5.48 10.70 2.64
CA ILE A 26 -5.49 9.23 2.64
C ILE A 26 -4.33 8.77 1.76
N ASP A 27 -3.38 8.08 2.39
CA ASP A 27 -2.21 7.52 1.74
C ASP A 27 -2.51 6.10 1.25
N LEU A 28 -2.33 5.87 -0.06
CA LEU A 28 -2.56 4.60 -0.73
C LEU A 28 -1.25 4.07 -1.33
N GLU A 29 -0.83 2.91 -0.85
CA GLU A 29 0.37 2.20 -1.30
C GLU A 29 0.01 0.97 -2.13
N GLU A 30 0.91 0.48 -2.98
CA GLU A 30 0.66 -0.75 -3.73
C GLU A 30 0.52 -1.94 -2.77
N TYR A 31 -0.59 -2.65 -2.91
CA TYR A 31 -0.81 -3.88 -2.15
C TYR A 31 -0.11 -5.03 -2.86
N GLU A 32 1.00 -5.48 -2.28
CA GLU A 32 1.60 -6.76 -2.62
C GLU A 32 1.05 -7.82 -1.66
N ALA A 33 0.29 -8.78 -2.18
CA ALA A 33 -0.04 -9.97 -1.41
C ALA A 33 1.30 -10.64 -1.08
N SER A 34 1.69 -10.61 0.19
CA SER A 34 2.90 -11.26 0.66
C SER A 34 2.88 -12.68 0.09
N LYS A 35 3.82 -13.00 -0.82
CA LYS A 35 4.04 -14.38 -1.19
C LYS A 35 4.53 -15.05 0.07
N GLU A 36 3.62 -15.69 0.78
CA GLU A 36 3.92 -16.54 1.92
C GLU A 36 5.06 -17.44 1.47
N ASN A 37 6.23 -17.27 2.10
CA ASN A 37 7.45 -17.97 1.76
C ASN A 37 7.13 -19.46 1.64
N THR A 38 7.15 -19.99 0.42
CA THR A 38 7.13 -21.44 0.23
C THR A 38 8.36 -21.95 0.97
N PRO A 39 8.23 -22.73 2.07
CA PRO A 39 9.41 -23.25 2.74
C PRO A 39 10.05 -24.24 1.77
N GLN A 40 11.10 -23.79 1.08
CA GLN A 40 11.98 -24.68 0.36
C GLN A 40 12.49 -25.69 1.38
N SER A 41 12.11 -26.96 1.20
CA SER A 41 12.58 -28.08 1.99
C SER A 41 14.11 -28.10 1.96
N LEU A 42 14.71 -27.70 3.09
CA LEU A 42 16.15 -27.63 3.28
C LEU A 42 16.70 -29.03 3.51
N ASN A 43 17.40 -29.55 2.50
CA ASN A 43 18.26 -30.72 2.63
C ASN A 43 19.57 -30.26 3.28
N ILE A 44 19.72 -30.49 4.59
CA ILE A 44 20.83 -29.93 5.38
C ILE A 44 22.10 -30.75 5.16
N GLY A 45 22.97 -30.28 4.26
CA GLY A 45 24.35 -30.73 4.12
C GLY A 45 25.36 -29.76 4.76
N PRO A 46 26.62 -30.18 5.01
CA PRO A 46 27.64 -29.36 5.68
C PRO A 46 28.03 -28.06 4.93
N ASP A 47 27.69 -27.92 3.65
CA ASP A 47 27.86 -26.68 2.87
C ASP A 47 26.89 -25.55 3.28
N PHE A 48 25.82 -25.89 4.02
CA PHE A 48 24.78 -24.94 4.42
C PHE A 48 25.29 -23.85 5.38
N VAL A 49 26.25 -24.17 6.25
CA VAL A 49 26.76 -23.21 7.26
C VAL A 49 27.53 -22.06 6.59
N GLY A 50 28.22 -22.34 5.49
CA GLY A 50 28.94 -21.33 4.70
C GLY A 50 28.01 -20.38 3.94
N GLU A 51 26.87 -20.88 3.46
CA GLU A 51 25.85 -20.07 2.80
C GLU A 51 25.03 -19.24 3.79
N ILE A 52 24.73 -19.74 5.00
CA ILE A 52 24.03 -18.95 6.03
C ILE A 52 24.85 -17.71 6.42
N MET A 53 26.16 -17.84 6.62
CA MET A 53 26.99 -16.67 6.96
C MET A 53 27.06 -15.63 5.84
N LYS A 54 27.00 -16.06 4.56
CA LYS A 54 26.89 -15.15 3.42
C LYS A 54 25.49 -14.54 3.27
N GLY A 55 24.43 -15.27 3.59
CA GLY A 55 23.05 -14.79 3.51
C GLY A 55 22.68 -13.77 4.59
N ILE A 56 23.27 -13.88 5.80
CA ILE A 56 22.99 -12.96 6.91
C ILE A 56 23.47 -11.53 6.63
N THR A 57 24.48 -11.34 5.78
CA THR A 57 24.97 -9.98 5.44
C THR A 57 24.14 -9.28 4.36
N GLN A 58 23.23 -9.98 3.68
CA GLN A 58 22.37 -9.38 2.64
C GLN A 58 20.97 -8.98 3.12
N THR A 59 20.58 -9.30 4.36
CA THR A 59 19.24 -8.98 4.89
C THR A 59 19.13 -7.56 5.48
N MET A 60 20.20 -6.78 5.45
CA MET A 60 20.28 -5.44 6.05
C MET A 60 20.48 -4.39 4.96
N GLY A 61 19.40 -3.91 4.30
CA GLY A 61 19.55 -2.69 3.49
C GLY A 61 18.46 -2.32 2.49
N PHE A 62 17.55 -3.21 2.11
CA PHE A 62 16.49 -2.87 1.16
C PHE A 62 15.12 -3.29 1.70
N GLN A 63 14.66 -2.60 2.75
CA GLN A 63 13.22 -2.38 2.86
C GLN A 63 12.87 -1.44 1.71
N THR A 64 12.49 -2.01 0.56
CA THR A 64 11.79 -1.27 -0.48
C THR A 64 10.54 -0.72 0.19
N ARG A 65 10.59 0.55 0.60
CA ARG A 65 9.39 1.25 1.07
C ARG A 65 8.34 1.06 -0.02
N PRO A 66 7.11 0.65 0.32
CA PRO A 66 6.10 0.49 -0.70
C PRO A 66 6.01 1.82 -1.46
N THR A 67 6.06 1.76 -2.79
CA THR A 67 5.99 2.99 -3.57
C THR A 67 4.57 3.51 -3.42
N GLN A 68 4.41 4.60 -2.68
CA GLN A 68 3.16 5.36 -2.60
C GLN A 68 2.63 5.57 -4.02
N LYS A 69 1.42 5.08 -4.27
CA LYS A 69 0.81 5.13 -5.61
C LYS A 69 -0.08 6.34 -5.76
N LEU A 70 -0.78 6.70 -4.69
CA LEU A 70 -1.79 7.74 -4.74
C LEU A 70 -2.00 8.37 -3.36
N VAL A 71 -2.26 9.67 -3.35
CA VAL A 71 -2.70 10.41 -2.16
C VAL A 71 -4.01 11.08 -2.49
N LEU A 72 -5.06 10.78 -1.71
CA LEU A 72 -6.33 11.49 -1.79
C LEU A 72 -6.32 12.57 -0.73
N ARG A 73 -6.26 13.83 -1.16
CA ARG A 73 -6.44 14.98 -0.29
C ARG A 73 -7.81 15.56 -0.57
N LEU A 74 -8.71 15.43 0.40
CA LEU A 74 -10.12 15.74 0.28
C LEU A 74 -10.51 16.70 1.39
N THR A 75 -11.34 17.68 1.09
CA THR A 75 -12.07 18.42 2.14
C THR A 75 -12.99 17.46 2.90
N ASP A 76 -13.42 17.85 4.10
CA ASP A 76 -14.36 17.04 4.87
C ASP A 76 -15.67 16.81 4.08
N GLU A 77 -16.14 17.80 3.32
CA GLU A 77 -17.35 17.69 2.49
C GLU A 77 -17.17 16.68 1.34
N GLU A 78 -16.03 16.73 0.64
CA GLU A 78 -15.72 15.77 -0.43
C GLU A 78 -15.59 14.35 0.13
N TYR A 79 -14.95 14.19 1.29
CA TYR A 79 -14.80 12.90 1.95
C TYR A 79 -16.17 12.28 2.29
N GLU A 80 -17.07 13.05 2.88
CA GLU A 80 -18.43 12.59 3.19
C GLU A 80 -19.23 12.29 1.90
N SER A 81 -19.05 13.11 0.86
CA SER A 81 -19.72 12.95 -0.44
C SER A 81 -19.30 11.70 -1.20
N LEU A 82 -18.09 11.17 -0.95
CA LEU A 82 -17.66 9.88 -1.50
C LEU A 82 -18.51 8.72 -0.98
N GLY A 83 -19.15 8.86 0.19
CA GLY A 83 -19.92 7.79 0.83
C GLY A 83 -19.09 6.56 1.21
N ILE A 84 -17.75 6.70 1.24
CA ILE A 84 -16.80 5.65 1.59
C ILE A 84 -16.12 6.05 2.88
N LYS A 85 -16.21 5.17 3.88
CA LYS A 85 -15.44 5.29 5.11
C LYS A 85 -14.14 4.50 4.98
N PHE A 86 -13.06 5.19 4.65
CA PHE A 86 -11.73 4.59 4.58
C PHE A 86 -11.27 4.15 5.97
N GLU A 87 -10.73 2.93 6.06
CA GLU A 87 -10.07 2.41 7.26
C GLU A 87 -8.64 1.95 6.91
N VAL A 88 -7.70 2.08 7.86
CA VAL A 88 -6.32 1.63 7.66
C VAL A 88 -6.33 0.12 7.42
N ASN A 89 -5.53 -0.33 6.45
CA ASN A 89 -5.47 -1.68 5.90
C ASN A 89 -6.64 -2.09 4.98
N ASP A 90 -7.62 -1.22 4.71
CA ASP A 90 -8.58 -1.50 3.64
C ASP A 90 -7.84 -1.60 2.29
N ILE A 91 -8.25 -2.59 1.48
CA ILE A 91 -7.71 -2.82 0.15
C ILE A 91 -8.75 -2.38 -0.90
N TYR A 92 -8.27 -1.66 -1.90
CA TYR A 92 -9.07 -1.15 -3.00
C TYR A 92 -8.44 -1.52 -4.34
N SER A 93 -9.28 -1.67 -5.36
CA SER A 93 -8.85 -1.74 -6.75
C SER A 93 -8.84 -0.34 -7.35
N LEU A 94 -7.69 0.03 -7.90
CA LEU A 94 -7.46 1.25 -8.65
C LEU A 94 -7.32 0.89 -10.14
N THR A 95 -8.23 1.38 -10.97
CA THR A 95 -8.27 1.08 -12.40
C THR A 95 -8.11 2.34 -13.24
N PHE A 96 -7.21 2.28 -14.22
CA PHE A 96 -6.96 3.33 -15.20
C PHE A 96 -7.44 2.84 -16.57
N ASN A 97 -8.45 3.52 -17.12
CA ASN A 97 -8.99 3.23 -18.43
C ASN A 97 -9.58 4.47 -19.10
N GLU A 98 -9.29 4.70 -20.38
CA GLU A 98 -9.91 5.78 -21.19
C GLU A 98 -9.90 7.17 -20.53
N GLY A 99 -8.79 7.53 -19.86
CA GLY A 99 -8.68 8.81 -19.15
C GLY A 99 -9.45 8.90 -17.83
N LYS A 100 -10.04 7.79 -17.37
CA LYS A 100 -10.74 7.66 -16.08
C LYS A 100 -9.86 6.93 -15.08
N VAL A 101 -9.98 7.36 -13.83
CA VAL A 101 -9.47 6.66 -12.65
C VAL A 101 -10.67 6.18 -11.86
N GLU A 102 -10.82 4.87 -11.73
CA GLU A 102 -11.90 4.25 -10.99
C GLU A 102 -11.35 3.60 -9.72
N PHE A 103 -11.97 3.94 -8.59
CA PHE A 103 -11.61 3.43 -7.28
C PHE A 103 -12.77 2.59 -6.74
N LYS A 104 -12.51 1.32 -6.41
CA LYS A 104 -13.54 0.39 -5.95
C LYS A 104 -13.04 -0.41 -4.76
N ARG A 105 -13.84 -0.50 -3.69
CA ARG A 105 -13.55 -1.38 -2.55
C ARG A 105 -13.52 -2.82 -3.04
N GLU A 106 -12.44 -3.54 -2.79
CA GLU A 106 -12.50 -5.00 -2.92
C GLU A 106 -13.32 -5.52 -1.74
N SER A 107 -14.49 -6.08 -2.03
CA SER A 107 -15.24 -6.83 -1.02
C SER A 107 -14.38 -8.00 -0.54
N ILE A 108 -14.26 -8.15 0.78
CA ILE A 108 -13.72 -9.35 1.43
C ILE A 108 -14.63 -10.53 1.12
#